data_AF-A0A165ED47-F1
#
_entry.id   AF-A0A165ED47-F1
#
_cell.length_a   1.000
_cell.length_b   1.000
_cell.length_c   1.000
_cell.angle_alpha   90.00
_cell.angle_beta   90.00
_cell.angle_gamma   90.00
#
_symmetry.space_group_name_H-M   'P 1'
#
loop_
_entity.id
_entity.type
_entity.pdbx_description
1 polymer ?
#
loop_
_entity_poly.entity_id
_entity_poly.type
_entity_poly.pdbx_seq_one_letter_code
_entity_poly.pdbx_strand_id
1 'polypeptide(L)'
;LMSDYDKSIYMSTWLKDGSLKSWFWVIEKIKPQLLHDHAILIENFHAHFGDSNFINSQMDKIKKLVQHLSAAKYAFAFCEIFIHLPIHDDLIKINMFKKGLKDD
;
A
#
# COMPACT_ATOMS: atom_id res chain seq x y z
N LEU A 1 -1.62 -14.86 23.14
CA LEU A 1 -1.02 -13.86 22.21
C LEU A 1 -0.35 -14.65 21.10
N MET A 2 -0.58 -14.29 19.84
CA MET A 2 0.13 -14.90 18.70
C MET A 2 1.57 -14.36 18.68
N SER A 3 2.57 -15.23 18.60
CA SER A 3 3.97 -14.79 18.52
C SER A 3 4.26 -14.15 17.17
N ASP A 4 5.33 -13.35 17.07
CA ASP A 4 5.73 -12.77 15.80
C ASP A 4 6.15 -13.85 14.79
N TYR A 5 6.70 -14.96 15.27
CA TYR A 5 6.92 -16.15 14.45
C TYR A 5 5.62 -16.69 13.86
N ASP A 6 4.59 -16.88 14.69
CA ASP A 6 3.29 -17.36 14.20
C ASP A 6 2.68 -16.41 13.17
N LYS A 7 2.78 -15.08 13.39
CA LYS A 7 2.30 -14.06 12.44
C LYS A 7 3.03 -14.17 11.10
N SER A 8 4.35 -14.34 11.14
CA SER A 8 5.18 -14.49 9.95
C SER A 8 4.85 -15.77 9.18
N ILE A 9 4.67 -16.91 9.85
CA ILE A 9 4.23 -18.15 9.21
C ILE A 9 2.83 -17.99 8.63
N TYR A 10 1.91 -17.35 9.36
CA TYR A 10 0.56 -17.09 8.86
C TYR A 10 0.59 -16.22 7.59
N MET A 11 1.42 -15.18 7.54
CA MET A 11 1.62 -14.35 6.34
C MET A 11 1.99 -15.20 5.12
N SER A 12 2.84 -16.23 5.27
CA SER A 12 3.25 -17.10 4.16
C SER A 12 2.08 -17.80 3.46
N THR A 13 0.97 -18.04 4.18
CA THR A 13 -0.23 -18.68 3.64
C THR A 13 -1.02 -17.79 2.69
N TRP A 14 -0.84 -16.47 2.79
CA TRP A 14 -1.47 -15.47 1.91
C TRP A 14 -0.62 -15.12 0.69
N LEU A 15 0.65 -15.54 0.65
CA LEU A 15 1.53 -15.27 -0.47
C LEU A 15 1.15 -16.14 -1.67
N LYS A 16 0.89 -15.47 -2.79
CA LYS A 16 0.67 -16.13 -4.08
C LYS A 16 1.90 -16.98 -4.45
N ASP A 17 1.66 -18.14 -5.04
CA ASP A 17 2.72 -19.00 -5.57
C ASP A 17 3.60 -18.25 -6.59
N GLY A 18 4.89 -18.60 -6.63
CA GLY A 18 5.90 -17.93 -7.45
C GLY A 18 6.90 -17.14 -6.59
N SER A 19 7.32 -15.97 -7.09
CA SER A 19 8.42 -15.19 -6.51
C SER A 19 8.19 -14.80 -5.04
N LEU A 20 6.97 -14.42 -4.66
CA LEU A 20 6.63 -14.03 -3.29
C LEU A 20 6.87 -15.18 -2.31
N LYS A 21 6.31 -16.35 -2.61
CA LYS A 21 6.42 -17.54 -1.76
C LYS A 21 7.85 -18.10 -1.75
N SER A 22 8.53 -18.10 -2.90
CA SER A 22 9.94 -18.48 -2.99
C SER A 22 10.84 -17.56 -2.17
N TRP A 23 10.61 -16.25 -2.20
CA TRP A 23 11.34 -15.28 -1.37
C TRP A 23 11.18 -15.59 0.11
N PHE A 24 9.95 -15.86 0.57
CA PHE A 24 9.68 -16.17 1.97
C PHE A 24 10.47 -17.40 2.45
N TRP A 25 10.46 -18.48 1.67
CA TRP A 25 11.21 -19.70 1.99
C TRP A 25 12.73 -19.52 1.89
N VAL A 26 13.20 -18.59 1.06
CA VAL A 26 14.61 -18.20 1.08
C VAL A 26 14.93 -17.51 2.41
N ILE A 27 14.13 -16.53 2.83
CA ILE A 27 14.31 -15.83 4.12
C ILE A 27 14.37 -16.81 5.30
N GLU A 28 13.48 -17.79 5.33
CA GLU A 28 13.50 -18.86 6.36
C GLU A 28 14.87 -19.55 6.44
N LYS A 29 15.53 -19.77 5.29
CA LYS A 29 16.84 -20.44 5.23
C LYS A 29 18.01 -19.52 5.52
N ILE A 30 18.01 -18.30 4.99
CA ILE A 30 19.19 -17.42 5.02
C ILE A 30 19.15 -16.37 6.13
N LYS A 31 17.97 -16.03 6.63
CA LYS A 31 17.75 -15.00 7.65
C LYS A 31 16.59 -15.39 8.58
N PRO A 32 16.63 -16.57 9.22
CA PRO A 32 15.52 -17.07 10.05
C PRO A 32 15.13 -16.12 11.18
N GLN A 33 16.05 -15.29 11.69
CA GLN A 33 15.77 -14.29 12.70
C GLN A 33 14.69 -13.27 12.29
N LEU A 34 14.52 -13.02 10.98
CA LEU A 34 13.48 -12.12 10.49
C LEU A 34 12.08 -12.68 10.73
N LEU A 35 11.91 -13.99 10.83
CA LEU A 35 10.61 -14.59 11.14
C LEU A 35 10.18 -14.31 12.58
N HIS A 36 11.13 -14.03 13.49
CA HIS A 36 10.86 -13.71 14.88
C HIS A 36 10.59 -12.22 15.15
N ASP A 37 10.72 -11.36 14.14
CA ASP A 37 10.34 -9.96 14.19
C ASP A 37 9.46 -9.63 12.98
N HIS A 38 8.14 -9.69 13.20
CA HIS A 38 7.17 -9.56 12.13
C HIS A 38 7.22 -8.16 11.48
N ALA A 39 7.53 -7.12 12.25
CA ALA A 39 7.60 -5.76 11.73
C ALA A 39 8.76 -5.62 10.74
N ILE A 40 9.96 -6.10 11.12
CA ILE A 40 11.14 -6.07 10.25
C ILE A 40 10.94 -6.96 9.01
N LEU A 41 10.24 -8.09 9.13
CA LEU A 41 9.90 -8.93 7.97
C LEU A 41 9.05 -8.18 6.94
N ILE A 42 8.03 -7.44 7.39
CA ILE A 42 7.16 -6.64 6.51
C ILE A 42 7.94 -5.51 5.85
N GLU A 43 8.83 -4.83 6.59
CA GLU A 43 9.72 -3.83 6.01
C GLU A 43 10.64 -4.43 4.93
N ASN A 44 11.21 -5.61 5.19
CA ASN A 44 12.04 -6.31 4.22
C ASN A 44 11.24 -6.73 2.97
N PHE A 45 10.01 -7.20 3.17
CA PHE A 45 9.09 -7.55 2.09
C PHE A 45 8.77 -6.33 1.22
N HIS A 46 8.42 -5.19 1.83
CA HIS A 46 8.19 -3.94 1.10
C HIS A 46 9.45 -3.41 0.42
N ALA A 47 10.63 -3.56 1.01
CA ALA A 47 11.87 -3.17 0.35
C ALA A 47 12.17 -4.04 -0.88
N HIS A 48 11.77 -5.32 -0.87
CA HIS A 48 12.03 -6.25 -1.97
C HIS A 48 10.98 -6.18 -3.08
N PHE A 49 9.69 -6.04 -2.74
CA PHE A 49 8.57 -6.09 -3.68
C PHE A 49 7.76 -4.80 -3.77
N GLY A 50 7.89 -3.92 -2.78
CA GLY A 50 7.18 -2.66 -2.75
C GLY A 50 7.73 -1.71 -3.81
N ASP A 51 6.84 -0.92 -4.40
CA ASP A 51 7.23 0.19 -5.25
C ASP A 51 7.74 1.33 -4.35
N SER A 52 9.06 1.54 -4.34
CA SER A 52 9.70 2.64 -3.60
C SER A 52 9.14 4.03 -3.96
N ASN A 53 8.50 4.15 -5.13
CA ASN A 53 7.87 5.37 -5.62
C ASN A 53 6.33 5.33 -5.51
N PHE A 54 5.75 4.36 -4.79
CA PHE A 54 4.31 4.13 -4.73
C PHE A 54 3.54 5.36 -4.25
N ILE A 55 4.00 6.00 -3.16
CA ILE A 55 3.34 7.19 -2.61
C ILE A 55 3.33 8.33 -3.62
N ASN A 56 4.48 8.58 -4.27
CA ASN A 56 4.58 9.61 -5.30
C ASN A 56 3.72 9.27 -6.52
N SER A 57 3.65 8.00 -6.92
CA SER A 57 2.80 7.57 -8.04
C SER A 57 1.31 7.75 -7.74
N GLN A 58 0.87 7.47 -6.50
CA GLN A 58 -0.49 7.79 -6.06
C GLN A 58 -0.74 9.31 -6.02
N MET A 59 0.24 10.08 -5.53
CA MET A 59 0.16 11.55 -5.52
C MET A 59 0.00 12.12 -6.93
N ASP A 60 0.74 11.59 -7.90
CA ASP A 60 0.66 12.00 -9.30
C ASP A 60 -0.66 11.59 -9.94
N LYS A 61 -1.24 10.45 -9.55
CA LYS A 61 -2.61 10.09 -9.95
C LYS A 61 -3.62 11.09 -9.42
N ILE A 62 -3.55 11.49 -8.14
CA ILE A 62 -4.44 12.53 -7.57
C ILE A 62 -4.32 13.84 -8.35
N LYS A 63 -3.08 14.31 -8.62
CA LYS A 63 -2.85 15.56 -9.37
C LYS A 63 -3.46 15.56 -10.77
N LYS A 64 -3.56 14.39 -11.41
CA LYS A 64 -4.11 14.19 -12.75
C LYS A 64 -5.59 13.80 -12.74
N LEU A 65 -6.15 13.49 -11.57
CA LEU A 65 -7.53 13.06 -11.44
C LEU A 65 -8.45 14.27 -11.60
N VAL A 66 -9.26 14.25 -12.66
CA VAL A 66 -10.24 15.30 -12.95
C VAL A 66 -11.61 14.65 -13.19
N GLN A 67 -12.67 15.29 -12.70
CA GLN A 67 -14.05 14.85 -12.92
C GLN A 67 -14.47 15.17 -14.35
N HIS A 68 -14.46 14.16 -15.23
CA HIS A 68 -14.97 14.33 -16.61
C HIS A 68 -16.49 14.17 -16.73
N LEU A 69 -17.07 13.19 -16.03
CA LEU A 69 -18.50 12.84 -16.17
C LEU A 69 -19.17 12.78 -14.80
N SER A 70 -19.24 11.57 -14.23
CA SER A 70 -19.94 11.32 -12.97
C SER A 70 -19.12 11.77 -11.76
N ALA A 71 -19.73 12.61 -10.92
CA ALA A 71 -19.16 12.99 -9.62
C ALA A 71 -18.93 11.77 -8.73
N ALA A 72 -19.83 10.78 -8.76
CA ALA A 72 -19.68 9.55 -7.98
C ALA A 72 -18.48 8.72 -8.43
N LYS A 73 -18.25 8.58 -9.75
CA LYS A 73 -17.06 7.89 -10.27
C LYS A 73 -15.77 8.60 -9.91
N TYR A 74 -15.76 9.93 -9.99
CA TYR A 74 -14.62 10.73 -9.55
C TYR A 74 -14.35 10.53 -8.05
N ALA A 75 -15.39 10.62 -7.22
CA ALA A 75 -15.24 10.48 -5.77
C ALA A 75 -14.74 9.11 -5.35
N PHE A 76 -15.25 8.05 -6.01
CA PHE A 76 -14.77 6.70 -5.80
C PHE A 76 -13.28 6.57 -6.13
N ALA A 77 -12.87 7.00 -7.34
CA ALA A 77 -11.47 6.96 -7.76
C ALA A 77 -10.55 7.78 -6.84
N PHE A 78 -11.02 8.94 -6.38
CA PHE A 78 -10.27 9.75 -5.42
C PHE A 78 -10.04 8.99 -4.11
N CYS A 79 -11.08 8.37 -3.54
CA CYS A 79 -10.96 7.61 -2.30
C CYS A 79 -10.03 6.39 -2.44
N GLU A 80 -10.12 5.66 -3.56
CA GLU A 80 -9.24 4.51 -3.83
C GLU A 80 -7.76 4.90 -3.87
N ILE A 81 -7.43 6.07 -4.42
CA ILE A 81 -6.05 6.54 -4.48
C ILE A 81 -5.61 7.15 -3.14
N PHE A 82 -6.50 7.93 -2.50
CA PHE A 82 -6.16 8.72 -1.31
C PHE A 82 -5.87 7.85 -0.07
N ILE A 83 -6.51 6.69 0.08
CA ILE A 83 -6.27 5.77 1.21
C ILE A 83 -4.80 5.34 1.35
N HIS A 84 -4.03 5.42 0.27
CA HIS A 84 -2.63 5.06 0.23
C HIS A 84 -1.69 6.23 0.58
N LEU A 85 -2.20 7.46 0.71
CA LEU A 85 -1.39 8.64 1.00
C LEU A 85 -1.28 8.87 2.51
N PRO A 86 -0.09 9.21 3.04
CA PRO A 86 0.10 9.50 4.47
C PRO A 86 -0.37 10.92 4.81
N ILE A 87 -1.59 11.29 4.40
CA ILE A 87 -2.22 12.59 4.66
C ILE A 87 -3.42 12.36 5.57
N HIS A 88 -3.34 12.90 6.78
CA HIS A 88 -4.40 12.78 7.79
C HIS A 88 -5.21 14.07 7.98
N ASP A 89 -4.81 15.16 7.31
CA ASP A 89 -5.49 16.45 7.39
C ASP A 89 -6.68 16.51 6.42
N ASP A 90 -7.88 16.66 6.98
CA ASP A 90 -9.12 16.72 6.22
C ASP A 90 -9.25 17.98 5.36
N LEU A 91 -8.67 19.12 5.77
CA LEU A 91 -8.67 20.34 4.95
C LEU A 91 -7.82 20.13 3.69
N ILE A 92 -6.65 19.51 3.83
CA ILE A 92 -5.80 19.15 2.69
C ILE A 92 -6.56 18.20 1.76
N LYS A 93 -7.20 17.16 2.31
CA LYS A 93 -8.01 16.20 1.56
C LYS A 93 -9.13 16.89 0.77
N ILE A 94 -9.91 17.75 1.43
CA ILE A 94 -11.00 18.50 0.80
C ILE A 94 -10.48 19.41 -0.32
N ASN A 95 -9.37 20.09 -0.10
CA ASN A 95 -8.79 20.98 -1.11
C ASN A 95 -8.29 20.20 -2.34
N MET A 96 -7.64 19.05 -2.12
CA MET A 96 -7.22 18.16 -3.21
C MET A 96 -8.43 17.62 -3.99
N PHE A 97 -9.48 17.21 -3.28
CA PHE A 97 -10.72 16.75 -3.90
C PHE A 97 -11.38 17.83 -4.74
N LYS A 98 -11.47 19.06 -4.22
CA LYS A 98 -12.10 20.18 -4.93
C LYS A 98 -11.34 20.57 -6.20
N LYS A 99 -10.01 20.52 -6.17
CA LYS A 99 -9.16 20.89 -7.33
C LYS A 99 -9.42 20.04 -8.58
N GLY A 100 -9.86 18.79 -8.41
CA GLY A 100 -10.20 17.91 -9.52
C GLY A 100 -11.68 17.93 -9.93
N LEU A 101 -12.56 18.64 -9.20
CA LEU A 101 -13.95 18.80 -9.63
C LEU A 101 -14.01 19.70 -10.87
N LYS A 102 -14.98 19.43 -11.75
CA LYS A 102 -15.28 20.34 -12.85
C LYS A 102 -16.01 21.58 -12.31
N ASP A 103 -15.86 22.70 -13.00
CA ASP A 103 -16.71 23.87 -12.75
C ASP A 103 -18.17 23.55 -13.13
N ASP A 104 -19.10 24.17 -12.41
CA ASP A 104 -20.55 24.04 -12.66
C ASP A 104 -21.01 24.85 -13.88
#